data_AF-M1A0Y9-F1
#
_entry.id   AF-M1A0Y9-F1
#
_cell.length_a   1.000
_cell.length_b   1.000
_cell.length_c   1.000
_cell.angle_alpha   90.00
_cell.angle_beta   90.00
_cell.angle_gamma   90.00
#
_symmetry.space_group_name_H-M   'P 1'
#
loop_
_entity.id
_entity.type
_entity.pdbx_description
1 polymer ?
#
loop_
_entity_poly.entity_id
_entity_poly.type
_entity_poly.pdbx_seq_one_letter_code
_entity_poly.pdbx_strand_id
1 'polypeptide(L)'
;MQVIVEKAEKSDIPNIDKKKYLVPADLTVGQFVYVIRKRIKLSAEKAIFIFIDNVLPPTGAIMSGIYDEKKDDDGFLYVTYSGENTFGGLSEL
;
A
#
# COMPACT_ATOMS: atom_id res chain seq x y z
N MET A 1 -11.05 3.58 -8.46
CA MET A 1 -9.71 3.29 -9.05
C MET A 1 -9.29 1.87 -8.66
N GLN A 2 -8.59 1.16 -9.55
CA GLN A 2 -8.20 -0.24 -9.31
C GLN A 2 -6.82 -0.30 -8.65
N VAL A 3 -6.71 -0.97 -7.50
CA VAL A 3 -5.47 -1.04 -6.73
C VAL A 3 -5.10 -2.50 -6.44
N ILE A 4 -3.85 -2.85 -6.70
CA ILE A 4 -3.25 -4.13 -6.32
C ILE A 4 -2.43 -3.92 -5.06
N VAL A 5 -2.69 -4.72 -4.03
CA VAL A 5 -2.02 -4.64 -2.73
C VAL A 5 -1.29 -5.95 -2.46
N GLU A 6 0.02 -5.87 -2.24
CA GLU A 6 0.87 -7.02 -1.97
C GLU A 6 1.74 -6.82 -0.75
N LYS A 7 2.00 -7.90 -0.03
CA LYS A 7 2.95 -7.88 1.10
C LYS A 7 4.36 -7.88 0.56
N ALA A 8 5.25 -7.07 1.13
CA ALA A 8 6.68 -7.22 0.89
C ALA A 8 7.14 -8.64 1.27
N GLU A 9 8.00 -9.23 0.45
CA GLU A 9 8.40 -10.64 0.56
C GLU A 9 8.92 -10.99 1.97
N LYS A 10 9.86 -10.17 2.47
CA LYS A 10 10.55 -10.38 3.75
C LYS A 10 9.80 -9.85 4.99
N SER A 11 8.59 -9.33 4.82
CA SER A 11 7.82 -8.73 5.92
C SER A 11 7.17 -9.79 6.84
N ASP A 12 7.22 -9.58 8.16
CA ASP A 12 6.72 -10.47 9.20
C ASP A 12 5.22 -10.28 9.55
N ILE A 13 4.58 -9.27 8.96
CA ILE A 13 3.16 -8.98 9.21
C ILE A 13 2.23 -9.91 8.40
N PRO A 14 0.96 -10.07 8.80
CA PRO A 14 0.06 -11.01 8.16
C PRO A 14 -0.22 -10.70 6.67
N ASN A 15 -0.52 -11.76 5.91
CA ASN A 15 -0.96 -11.66 4.52
C ASN A 15 -2.37 -11.03 4.41
N ILE A 16 -2.58 -10.32 3.32
CA ILE A 16 -3.89 -9.79 2.94
C ILE A 16 -4.73 -10.86 2.26
N ASP A 17 -6.04 -10.89 2.56
CA ASP A 17 -6.99 -11.90 2.07
C ASP A 17 -7.31 -11.74 0.58
N LYS A 18 -7.36 -10.49 0.12
CA LYS A 18 -7.61 -10.13 -1.28
C LYS A 18 -6.55 -9.14 -1.72
N LYS A 19 -6.02 -9.29 -2.92
CA LYS A 19 -5.02 -8.35 -3.46
C LYS A 19 -5.63 -7.24 -4.30
N LYS A 20 -6.80 -7.46 -4.91
CA LYS A 20 -7.45 -6.48 -5.81
C LYS A 20 -8.53 -5.68 -5.07
N TYR A 21 -8.45 -4.36 -5.15
CA TYR A 21 -9.38 -3.44 -4.50
C TYR A 21 -9.93 -2.39 -5.46
N LEU A 22 -11.20 -2.03 -5.26
CA LEU A 22 -11.78 -0.79 -5.78
C LEU A 22 -11.68 0.27 -4.67
N VAL A 23 -10.86 1.28 -4.92
CA VAL A 23 -10.62 2.37 -3.97
C VAL A 23 -11.39 3.62 -4.39
N PRO A 24 -12.09 4.30 -3.46
CA PRO A 24 -12.70 5.61 -3.71
C PRO A 24 -11.65 6.66 -4.08
N ALA A 25 -12.01 7.58 -4.98
CA ALA A 25 -11.07 8.58 -5.49
C ALA A 25 -10.65 9.60 -4.43
N ASP A 26 -11.53 9.90 -3.48
CA ASP A 26 -11.38 10.89 -2.41
C ASP A 26 -10.72 10.34 -1.14
N LEU A 27 -10.40 9.04 -1.11
CA LEU A 27 -9.74 8.41 0.02
C LEU A 27 -8.31 8.97 0.18
N THR A 28 -7.89 9.28 1.40
CA THR A 28 -6.49 9.61 1.65
C THR A 28 -5.63 8.34 1.78
N VAL A 29 -4.34 8.49 1.54
CA VAL A 29 -3.34 7.44 1.79
C VAL A 29 -3.43 6.91 3.22
N GLY A 30 -3.52 7.79 4.22
CA GLY A 30 -3.63 7.39 5.64
C GLY A 30 -4.91 6.59 5.93
N GLN A 31 -6.04 6.96 5.33
CA GLN A 31 -7.26 6.17 5.42
C GLN A 31 -7.10 4.81 4.73
N PHE A 32 -6.42 4.75 3.59
CA PHE A 32 -6.13 3.48 2.92
C PHE A 32 -5.24 2.56 3.76
N VAL A 33 -4.19 3.09 4.39
CA VAL A 33 -3.36 2.35 5.36
C VAL A 33 -4.21 1.73 6.47
N TYR A 34 -5.18 2.48 7.00
CA TYR A 34 -6.09 1.97 8.02
C TYR A 34 -6.98 0.83 7.50
N VAL A 35 -7.44 0.89 6.26
CA VAL A 35 -8.18 -0.21 5.61
C VAL A 35 -7.31 -1.46 5.51
N ILE A 36 -6.06 -1.33 5.04
CA ILE A 36 -5.14 -2.46 4.93
C ILE A 36 -4.87 -3.08 6.31
N ARG A 37 -4.56 -2.25 7.33
CA ARG A 37 -4.36 -2.70 8.72
C ARG A 37 -5.53 -3.55 9.22
N LYS A 38 -6.77 -3.12 8.98
CA LYS A 38 -7.97 -3.88 9.35
C LYS A 38 -8.09 -5.21 8.60
N ARG A 39 -7.77 -5.24 7.31
CA ARG A 39 -7.85 -6.45 6.48
C ARG A 39 -6.88 -7.53 6.94
N ILE A 40 -5.65 -7.14 7.25
CA ILE A 40 -4.61 -8.06 7.76
C ILE A 40 -4.73 -8.31 9.27
N LYS A 41 -5.71 -7.70 9.95
CA LYS A 41 -5.95 -7.78 11.40
C LYS A 41 -4.69 -7.45 12.24
N LEU A 42 -3.92 -6.46 11.79
CA LEU A 42 -2.66 -6.08 12.46
C LEU A 42 -2.95 -5.25 13.72
N SER A 43 -2.36 -5.66 14.85
CA SER A 43 -2.48 -4.97 16.13
C SER A 43 -1.99 -3.53 16.05
N ALA A 44 -2.59 -2.63 16.84
CA ALA A 44 -2.26 -1.20 16.81
C ALA A 44 -0.79 -0.91 17.18
N GLU A 45 -0.16 -1.80 17.96
CA GLU A 45 1.23 -1.70 18.40
C GLU A 45 2.24 -2.00 17.28
N LYS A 46 1.85 -2.78 16.26
CA LYS A 46 2.72 -3.08 15.12
C LYS A 46 2.66 -1.96 14.09
N ALA A 47 3.84 -1.56 13.61
CA ALA A 47 3.98 -0.61 12.52
C ALA A 47 3.48 -1.21 11.20
N ILE A 48 3.04 -0.32 10.31
CA ILE A 48 2.72 -0.67 8.92
C ILE A 48 3.16 0.49 8.03
N PHE A 49 3.85 0.14 6.96
CA PHE A 49 4.33 1.04 5.93
C PHE A 49 3.73 0.60 4.60
N ILE A 50 3.37 1.57 3.76
CA ILE A 50 2.94 1.30 2.39
C ILE A 50 3.87 2.02 1.42
N PHE A 51 4.14 1.39 0.30
CA PHE A 51 5.04 1.88 -0.73
C PHE A 51 4.30 1.86 -2.05
N ILE A 52 4.48 2.93 -2.83
CA ILE A 52 3.99 3.06 -4.19
C ILE A 52 5.20 3.47 -5.00
N ASP A 53 5.57 2.66 -6.00
CA ASP A 53 6.80 2.87 -6.77
C ASP A 53 8.04 3.01 -5.84
N ASN A 54 8.14 2.11 -4.86
CA ASN A 54 9.20 2.08 -3.84
C ASN A 54 9.33 3.32 -2.94
N VAL A 55 8.39 4.27 -3.00
CA VAL A 55 8.37 5.49 -2.19
C VAL A 55 7.26 5.45 -1.15
N LEU A 56 7.52 5.99 0.04
CA LEU A 56 6.50 6.24 1.06
C LEU A 56 5.63 7.45 0.64
N PRO A 57 4.36 7.25 0.27
CA PRO A 57 3.49 8.36 -0.09
C PRO A 57 3.12 9.21 1.15
N PRO A 58 2.91 10.52 1.00
CA PRO A 58 2.40 11.36 2.09
C PRO A 58 1.03 10.88 2.56
N THR A 59 0.84 10.70 3.87
CA THR A 59 -0.42 10.16 4.43
C THR A 59 -1.64 11.04 4.15
N GLY A 60 -1.45 12.36 3.99
CA GLY A 60 -2.50 13.32 3.64
C GLY A 60 -2.82 13.40 2.13
N ALA A 61 -2.03 12.75 1.27
CA ALA A 61 -2.29 12.76 -0.17
C ALA A 61 -3.58 12.00 -0.51
N ILE A 62 -4.24 12.45 -1.57
CA ILE A 62 -5.45 11.81 -2.11
C ILE A 62 -5.04 10.66 -3.03
N MET A 63 -5.68 9.50 -2.88
CA MET A 63 -5.38 8.29 -3.64
C MET A 63 -5.54 8.52 -5.16
N SER A 64 -6.51 9.31 -5.61
CA SER A 64 -6.66 9.62 -7.05
C SER A 64 -5.48 10.39 -7.63
N GLY A 65 -4.92 11.34 -6.89
CA GLY A 65 -3.74 12.09 -7.37
C GLY A 65 -2.54 11.16 -7.60
N ILE A 66 -2.29 10.26 -6.65
CA ILE A 66 -1.22 9.26 -6.79
C ILE A 66 -1.54 8.28 -7.94
N TYR A 67 -2.79 7.86 -8.05
CA TYR A 67 -3.21 6.95 -9.11
C TYR A 67 -2.96 7.53 -10.51
N ASP A 68 -3.28 8.80 -10.73
CA ASP A 68 -3.08 9.44 -12.03
C ASP A 68 -1.60 9.58 -12.41
N GLU A 69 -0.72 9.72 -11.42
CA GLU A 69 0.72 9.84 -11.60
C GLU A 69 1.47 8.50 -11.68
N LYS A 70 0.99 7.47 -10.97
CA LYS A 70 1.75 6.24 -10.67
C LYS A 70 1.06 4.93 -11.06
N LYS A 71 -0.14 4.97 -11.65
CA LYS A 71 -0.74 3.74 -12.20
C LYS A 71 0.15 3.17 -13.32
N ASP A 72 0.13 1.86 -13.44
CA ASP A 72 0.76 1.15 -14.54
C ASP A 72 -0.13 1.22 -15.80
N ASP A 73 0.43 0.83 -16.95
CA ASP A 73 -0.26 0.83 -18.25
C ASP A 73 -1.44 -0.15 -18.30
N ASP A 74 -1.43 -1.15 -17.42
CA ASP A 74 -2.53 -2.10 -17.25
C ASP A 74 -3.77 -1.51 -16.53
N GLY A 75 -3.66 -0.26 -16.05
CA GLY A 75 -4.73 0.45 -15.37
C GLY A 75 -4.89 0.09 -13.90
N PHE A 76 -3.84 -0.43 -13.25
CA PHE A 76 -3.79 -0.66 -11.81
C PHE A 76 -2.71 0.20 -11.14
N LEU A 77 -2.97 0.59 -9.89
CA LEU A 77 -1.96 1.14 -9.00
C LEU A 77 -1.43 0.03 -8.10
N TYR A 78 -0.11 -0.17 -8.10
CA TYR A 78 0.55 -1.18 -7.29
C TYR A 78 1.01 -0.59 -5.96
N VAL A 79 0.60 -1.25 -4.87
CA VAL A 79 0.91 -0.87 -3.50
C VAL A 79 1.53 -2.05 -2.78
N THR A 80 2.73 -1.86 -2.25
CA THR A 80 3.39 -2.85 -1.38
C THR A 80 3.22 -2.43 0.07
N TYR A 81 2.96 -3.36 0.98
CA TYR A 81 2.92 -3.08 2.41
C TYR A 81 3.93 -3.93 3.21
N SER A 82 4.51 -3.35 4.26
CA SER A 82 5.54 -3.97 5.09
C SER A 82 5.39 -3.57 6.57
N GLY A 83 5.87 -4.42 7.48
CA GLY A 83 6.01 -4.08 8.91
C GLY A 83 7.22 -3.18 9.18
N GLU A 84 8.15 -3.13 8.23
CA GLU A 84 9.40 -2.38 8.31
C GLU A 84 9.42 -1.26 7.27
N ASN A 85 10.06 -0.14 7.63
CA ASN A 85 10.34 0.94 6.69
C ASN A 85 11.57 0.54 5.85
N THR A 86 11.36 -0.35 4.88
CA THR A 86 12.44 -0.91 4.06
C THR A 86 12.95 0.11 3.05
N PHE A 87 13.81 1.03 3.50
CA PHE A 87 14.80 1.66 2.62
C PHE A 87 16.00 0.70 2.52
N GLY A 88 16.04 -0.16 1.49
CA GLY A 88 17.16 -1.08 1.23
C GLY A 88 16.80 -2.53 0.87
N GLY A 89 15.52 -2.93 0.93
CA GLY A 89 15.08 -4.29 0.57
C GLY A 89 14.35 -4.43 -0.77
N LEU A 90 13.98 -3.30 -1.39
CA LEU A 90 13.23 -3.24 -2.66
C LEU A 90 14.12 -2.99 -3.89
N SER A 91 15.43 -2.78 -3.69
CA SER A 91 16.40 -2.48 -4.76
C SER A 91 16.96 -3.72 -5.48
N GLU A 92 16.33 -4.89 -5.34
CA GLU A 92 16.81 -6.14 -5.97
C GLU A 92 15.70 -6.93 -6.70
N LEU A 93 14.75 -6.23 -7.33
CA LEU A 93 13.85 -6.83 -8.33
C LEU A 93 13.78 -5.95 -9.59
#